data_AF-A0A800LW00-F1
#
_entry.id   AF-A0A800LW00-F1
#
_cell.length_a   1.000
_cell.length_b   1.000
_cell.length_c   1.000
_cell.angle_alpha   90.00
_cell.angle_beta   90.00
_cell.angle_gamma   90.00
#
_symmetry.space_group_name_H-M   'P 1'
#
loop_
_entity.id
_entity.type
_entity.pdbx_description
1 polymer ?
#
loop_
_entity_poly.entity_id
_entity_poly.type
_entity_poly.pdbx_seq_one_letter_code
_entity_poly.pdbx_strand_id
1 'polypeptide(L)'
;MNILGISAFYHDSAAALIRDGEIIAAAQEERFTRKKHDHAFPTHAISYCLQEAGLTPDELDHAIFYDKPFTKFERLLETYLRYAPVGIKSFM
;
A
#
# COMPACT_ATOMS: atom_id res chain seq x y z
N MET A 1 15.10 -7.59 12.30
CA MET A 1 13.67 -7.25 12.14
C MET A 1 13.40 -6.89 10.69
N ASN A 2 12.59 -7.69 9.99
CA ASN A 2 12.25 -7.58 8.58
C ASN A 2 10.84 -7.01 8.41
N ILE A 3 10.73 -5.84 7.79
CA ILE A 3 9.47 -5.12 7.63
C ILE A 3 9.22 -4.88 6.15
N LEU A 4 8.06 -5.32 5.66
CA LEU A 4 7.59 -5.08 4.30
C LEU A 4 6.57 -3.93 4.29
N GLY A 5 6.90 -2.81 3.66
CA GLY A 5 5.97 -1.72 3.37
C GLY A 5 5.31 -1.91 2.00
N ILE A 6 4.00 -1.69 1.95
CA ILE A 6 3.16 -1.88 0.75
C ILE A 6 2.39 -0.60 0.43
N SER A 7 2.49 -0.17 -0.83
CA SER A 7 1.60 0.82 -1.45
C SER A 7 0.77 0.15 -2.53
N ALA A 8 -0.56 0.32 -2.50
CA ALA A 8 -1.49 -0.29 -3.44
C ALA A 8 -2.82 0.48 -3.52
N PHE A 9 -3.59 0.23 -4.59
CA PHE A 9 -5.00 0.62 -4.76
C PHE A 9 -5.32 2.12 -4.87
N TYR A 10 -4.33 2.96 -5.21
CA TYR A 10 -4.56 4.41 -5.31
C TYR A 10 -3.96 5.04 -6.58
N HIS A 11 -2.64 5.24 -6.61
CA HIS A 11 -1.93 5.83 -7.75
C HIS A 11 -0.92 4.84 -8.31
N ASP A 12 0.21 4.71 -7.62
CA ASP A 12 1.29 3.81 -8.01
C ASP A 12 1.50 2.79 -6.90
N SER A 13 1.43 1.52 -7.27
CA SER A 13 1.74 0.43 -6.36
C SER A 13 3.24 0.16 -6.32
N ALA A 14 3.71 -0.17 -5.12
CA ALA A 14 5.12 -0.34 -4.83
C ALA A 14 5.30 -1.16 -3.55
N ALA A 15 6.49 -1.70 -3.38
CA ALA A 15 6.92 -2.36 -2.16
C ALA A 15 8.30 -1.88 -1.74
N ALA A 16 8.55 -1.86 -0.44
CA ALA A 16 9.86 -1.59 0.14
C ALA A 16 10.11 -2.54 1.31
N LEU A 17 11.30 -3.11 1.39
CA LEU A 17 11.72 -3.96 2.49
C LEU A 17 12.81 -3.26 3.30
N ILE A 18 12.57 -3.17 4.61
CA ILE A 18 13.49 -2.64 5.59
C ILE A 18 13.94 -3.78 6.50
N ARG A 19 15.25 -3.89 6.73
CA ARG A 19 15.85 -4.82 7.69
C ARG A 19 16.66 -4.02 8.70
N ASP A 20 16.28 -4.11 9.98
CA ASP A 20 17.00 -3.49 11.09
C ASP A 20 17.26 -1.97 10.90
N GLY A 21 16.30 -1.28 10.28
CA GLY A 21 16.36 0.16 10.00
C GLY A 21 17.00 0.53 8.67
N GLU A 22 17.57 -0.44 7.93
CA GLU A 22 18.18 -0.22 6.62
C GLU A 22 17.25 -0.63 5.48
N ILE A 23 17.24 0.14 4.39
CA ILE A 23 16.48 -0.20 3.19
C ILE A 23 17.27 -1.24 2.41
N ILE A 24 16.71 -2.44 2.29
CA ILE A 24 17.32 -3.54 1.52
C ILE A 24 16.92 -3.46 0.06
N ALA A 25 15.63 -3.23 -0.20
CA ALA A 25 15.09 -3.13 -1.54
C ALA A 25 13.84 -2.25 -1.57
N ALA A 26 13.62 -1.57 -2.70
CA ALA A 26 12.38 -0.86 -2.98
C ALA A 26 12.13 -0.84 -4.48
N ALA A 27 10.90 -1.13 -4.89
CA ALA A 27 10.55 -1.14 -6.31
C ALA A 27 9.09 -0.73 -6.55
N GLN A 28 8.85 -0.14 -7.72
CA GLN A 28 7.52 0.20 -8.21
C GLN A 28 7.00 -0.89 -9.15
N GLU A 29 5.73 -1.25 -9.01
CA GLU A 29 5.10 -2.34 -9.76
C GLU A 29 5.11 -2.07 -11.28
N GLU A 30 4.92 -0.81 -11.69
CA GLU A 30 4.91 -0.40 -13.10
C GLU A 30 6.21 -0.73 -13.85
N ARG A 31 7.34 -0.90 -13.15
CA ARG A 31 8.62 -1.29 -13.76
C ARG A 31 8.57 -2.72 -14.28
N PHE A 32 7.81 -3.58 -13.60
CA PHE A 32 7.60 -4.98 -13.94
C PHE A 32 6.40 -5.17 -14.88
N THR A 33 5.25 -4.57 -14.55
CA THR A 33 4.02 -4.76 -15.34
C THR A 33 4.02 -3.97 -16.65
N ARG A 34 4.92 -2.97 -16.77
CA ARG A 34 5.01 -2.05 -17.91
C ARG A 34 3.74 -1.23 -18.15
N LYS A 35 2.83 -1.24 -17.18
CA LYS A 35 1.63 -0.40 -17.14
C LYS A 35 1.95 0.81 -16.28
N LYS A 36 2.00 1.99 -16.91
CA LYS A 36 2.26 3.25 -16.20
C LYS A 36 1.18 3.49 -15.14
N HIS A 37 1.60 3.87 -13.94
CA HIS A 37 0.76 4.08 -12.76
C HIS A 37 -0.13 2.87 -12.45
N ASP A 38 0.49 1.70 -12.39
CA ASP A 38 -0.23 0.51 -12.00
C ASP A 38 -0.64 0.62 -10.53
N HIS A 39 -1.95 0.64 -10.28
CA HIS A 39 -2.55 0.73 -8.94
C HIS A 39 -2.91 -0.65 -8.37
N ALA A 40 -2.70 -1.72 -9.13
CA ALA A 40 -2.97 -3.09 -8.68
C ALA A 40 -2.09 -3.47 -7.47
N PHE A 41 -2.40 -4.60 -6.83
CA PHE A 41 -1.55 -5.10 -5.75
C PHE A 41 -0.12 -5.37 -6.26
N PRO A 42 0.94 -4.93 -5.55
CA PRO A 42 2.32 -4.91 -6.06
C PRO A 42 3.01 -6.27 -5.94
N THR A 43 2.48 -7.30 -6.61
CA THR A 43 2.98 -8.68 -6.51
C THR A 43 4.43 -8.79 -6.97
N HIS A 44 4.80 -8.14 -8.07
CA HIS A 44 6.16 -8.25 -8.62
C HIS A 44 7.16 -7.48 -7.76
N ALA A 45 6.81 -6.28 -7.31
CA ALA A 45 7.67 -5.49 -6.44
C ALA A 45 7.92 -6.17 -5.08
N ILE A 46 6.90 -6.81 -4.49
CA ILE A 46 7.07 -7.61 -3.26
C ILE A 46 8.02 -8.78 -3.51
N SER A 47 7.81 -9.51 -4.61
CA SER A 47 8.63 -10.67 -4.96
C SER A 47 10.10 -10.28 -5.16
N TYR A 48 10.34 -9.17 -5.86
CA TYR A 48 11.67 -8.59 -6.04
C TYR A 48 12.31 -8.23 -4.70
N CYS A 49 11.59 -7.53 -3.81
CA CYS A 49 12.16 -7.13 -2.51
C CYS A 49 12.54 -8.32 -1.63
N LEU A 50 11.73 -9.37 -1.62
CA LEU A 50 12.04 -10.62 -0.91
C LEU A 50 13.25 -11.33 -1.50
N GLN A 51 13.34 -11.38 -2.84
CA GLN A 51 14.46 -11.99 -3.55
C GLN A 51 15.78 -11.27 -3.26
N GLU A 52 15.82 -9.93 -3.36
CA GLU A 52 17.03 -9.14 -3.06
C GLU A 52 17.48 -9.30 -1.61
N ALA A 53 16.53 -9.50 -0.70
CA ALA A 53 16.82 -9.71 0.71
C ALA A 53 17.18 -11.15 1.07
N GLY A 54 17.01 -12.10 0.13
CA GLY A 54 17.17 -13.52 0.38
C GLY A 54 16.20 -14.08 1.41
N LEU A 55 14.96 -13.55 1.46
CA LEU A 55 13.94 -13.93 2.43
C LEU A 55 12.77 -14.66 1.80
N THR A 56 12.15 -15.52 2.60
CA THR A 56 10.81 -16.03 2.38
C THR A 56 9.76 -15.16 3.09
N PRO A 57 8.48 -15.19 2.67
CA PRO A 57 7.42 -14.43 3.34
C PRO A 57 7.28 -14.74 4.84
N ASP A 58 7.56 -15.97 5.26
CA ASP A 58 7.45 -16.42 6.65
C ASP A 58 8.51 -15.79 7.58
N GLU A 59 9.54 -15.17 7.01
CA GLU A 59 10.62 -14.48 7.75
C GLU A 59 10.35 -12.98 7.95
N LEU A 60 9.20 -12.49 7.48
CA LEU A 60 8.74 -11.12 7.74
C LEU A 60 8.16 -11.01 9.14
N ASP A 61 8.66 -10.06 9.92
CA ASP A 61 8.07 -9.74 11.23
C ASP A 61 6.77 -8.93 11.04
N HIS A 62 6.76 -8.04 10.05
CA HIS A 62 5.63 -7.14 9.79
C HIS A 62 5.40 -6.89 8.29
N ALA A 63 4.13 -6.80 7.92
CA ALA A 63 3.68 -6.24 6.64
C ALA A 63 2.80 -5.02 6.92
N ILE A 64 3.15 -3.87 6.34
CA ILE A 64 2.55 -2.58 6.65
C ILE A 64 1.93 -2.00 5.38
N PHE A 65 0.67 -1.59 5.49
CA PHE A 65 -0.02 -0.80 4.48
C PHE A 65 -0.19 0.64 4.98
N TYR A 66 0.11 1.63 4.14
CA TYR A 66 0.21 3.03 4.58
C TYR A 66 -1.14 3.69 4.90
N ASP A 67 -2.24 3.22 4.32
CA ASP A 67 -3.57 3.84 4.49
C ASP A 67 -4.23 3.36 5.79
N LYS A 68 -4.75 4.30 6.57
CA LYS A 68 -5.53 4.01 7.79
C LYS A 68 -7.02 4.06 7.43
N PRO A 69 -7.71 2.90 7.35
CA PRO A 69 -9.08 2.86 6.83
C PRO A 69 -10.06 3.73 7.62
N PHE A 70 -9.89 3.83 8.95
CA PHE A 70 -10.77 4.64 9.80
C PHE A 70 -10.61 6.14 9.59
N THR A 71 -9.39 6.65 9.46
CA THR A 71 -9.16 8.09 9.21
C THR A 71 -9.72 8.49 7.85
N LYS A 72 -9.62 7.61 6.85
CA LYS A 72 -10.24 7.82 5.53
C LYS A 72 -11.77 7.82 5.64
N PHE A 73 -12.35 6.91 6.41
CA PHE A 73 -13.78 6.85 6.65
C PHE A 73 -14.31 8.10 7.37
N GLU A 74 -13.65 8.55 8.43
CA GLU A 74 -14.01 9.78 9.16
C GLU A 74 -14.06 10.99 8.24
N ARG A 75 -13.04 11.17 7.38
CA ARG A 75 -13.00 12.27 6.41
C ARG A 75 -14.17 12.22 5.42
N LEU A 76 -14.52 11.02 4.95
CA LEU A 76 -15.67 10.83 4.07
C LEU A 76 -16.96 11.20 4.81
N LEU A 77 -17.16 10.67 6.01
CA LEU A 77 -18.33 10.93 6.84
C LEU A 77 -18.52 12.44 7.14
N GLU A 78 -17.46 13.15 7.53
CA GLU A 78 -17.49 14.60 7.73
C GLU A 78 -17.93 15.36 6.48
N THR A 79 -17.39 14.99 5.32
CA THR A 79 -17.76 15.61 4.04
C THR A 79 -19.25 15.43 3.78
N TYR A 80 -19.78 14.22 3.94
CA TYR A 80 -21.18 13.93 3.67
C TYR A 80 -22.13 14.61 4.68
N LEU A 81 -21.77 14.68 5.96
CA LEU A 81 -22.54 15.42 6.97
C LEU A 81 -22.61 16.92 6.66
N ARG A 82 -21.49 17.51 6.18
CA ARG A 82 -21.42 18.95 5.85
C ARG A 82 -22.33 19.35 4.68
N TYR A 83 -22.60 18.43 3.75
CA TYR A 83 -23.48 18.66 2.59
C TYR A 83 -24.87 18.02 2.76
N ALA A 84 -25.30 17.74 4.00
CA ALA A 84 -26.65 17.27 4.26
C ALA A 84 -27.70 18.31 3.82
N PRO A 85 -28.84 17.89 3.25
CA PRO A 85 -29.30 16.50 3.10
C PRO A 85 -28.81 15.77 1.84
N VAL A 86 -28.14 16.45 0.89
CA VAL A 86 -27.76 15.85 -0.40
C VAL A 86 -26.66 14.79 -0.24
N GLY A 87 -25.69 15.02 0.66
CA GLY A 87 -24.56 14.12 0.92
C GLY A 87 -24.94 12.76 1.52
N ILE A 88 -26.11 12.64 2.17
CA ILE A 88 -26.57 11.40 2.83
C ILE A 88 -26.84 10.29 1.81
N LYS A 89 -27.23 10.65 0.57
CA LYS A 89 -27.50 9.68 -0.50
C LYS A 89 -26.32 8.80 -0.88
N SER A 90 -25.09 9.18 -0.55
CA SER A 90 -23.90 8.36 -0.86
C SER A 90 -23.67 7.21 0.12
N PHE A 91 -24.44 7.12 1.20
CA PHE A 91 -24.38 6.05 2.20
C PHE A 91 -25.63 5.14 2.23
N MET A 92 -26.66 5.46 1.44
CA MET A 92 -27.86 4.64 1.25
C MET A 92 -27.74 3.83 -0.05
#